data_AF-A0A954S4V8-F1
#
_entry.id   AF-A0A954S4V8-F1
#
_cell.length_a   1.000
_cell.length_b   1.000
_cell.length_c   1.000
_cell.angle_alpha   90.00
_cell.angle_beta   90.00
_cell.angle_gamma   90.00
#
_symmetry.space_group_name_H-M   'P 1'
#
loop_
_entity.id
_entity.type
_entity.pdbx_description
1 polymer ?
#
loop_
_entity_poly.entity_id
_entity_poly.type
_entity_poly.pdbx_seq_one_letter_code
_entity_poly.pdbx_strand_id
1 'polypeptide(L)'
;MNEKFMHWFSDYQSQVSLFWGTLAGSFVILCLSYAPLRELPKVTGLLRRSLWLKIHLALGGLCLPIALVHSQGRSGAHPSDVALMFVLTLVTLSGLGGWTAQRLIPRWLPELVPGRMPLWSDPNALDLLCSEADEIVARRCGSLFDPSGPTVSLTNFKMFYLELVRPFLSGRLRKSPLGSPSRSATIFQAAENDAGPEISEVRQLEMICHQRRRILRCRQLNFWMNRWKSLHAYMGYTLAILLVVHVFQQISILEP
;
A
#
# COMPACT_ATOMS: atom_id res chain seq x y z
N MET A 1 -58.39 -1.71 -9.23
CA MET A 1 -57.24 -2.03 -8.36
C MET A 1 -57.54 -1.46 -6.99
N ASN A 2 -57.50 -2.26 -5.93
CA ASN A 2 -58.17 -1.96 -4.64
C ASN A 2 -57.34 -0.96 -3.80
N GLU A 3 -57.92 0.09 -3.23
CA GLU A 3 -57.19 1.09 -2.41
C GLU A 3 -56.48 0.44 -1.20
N LYS A 4 -57.11 -0.58 -0.60
CA LYS A 4 -56.50 -1.40 0.46
C LYS A 4 -55.24 -2.14 0.00
N PHE A 5 -55.19 -2.56 -1.27
CA PHE A 5 -54.01 -3.19 -1.84
C PHE A 5 -52.89 -2.18 -2.04
N MET A 6 -53.20 -0.95 -2.47
CA MET A 6 -52.21 0.12 -2.62
C MET A 6 -51.63 0.58 -1.28
N HIS A 7 -52.47 0.71 -0.25
CA HIS A 7 -51.99 1.01 1.12
C HIS A 7 -51.11 -0.10 1.69
N TRP A 8 -51.56 -1.36 1.61
CA TRP A 8 -50.76 -2.51 2.06
C TRP A 8 -49.42 -2.61 1.33
N PHE A 9 -49.41 -2.37 0.02
CA PHE A 9 -48.19 -2.40 -0.79
C PHE A 9 -47.23 -1.25 -0.44
N SER A 10 -47.76 -0.05 -0.19
CA SER A 10 -46.97 1.11 0.26
C SER A 10 -46.35 0.90 1.64
N ASP A 11 -47.12 0.37 2.59
CA ASP A 11 -46.64 0.09 3.96
C ASP A 11 -45.62 -1.05 3.97
N TYR A 12 -45.81 -2.06 3.12
CA TYR A 12 -44.84 -3.13 2.93
C TYR A 12 -43.53 -2.58 2.34
N GLN A 13 -43.60 -1.72 1.32
CA GLN A 13 -42.43 -1.08 0.72
C GLN A 13 -41.67 -0.17 1.68
N SER A 14 -42.35 0.54 2.58
CA SER A 14 -41.70 1.43 3.56
C SER A 14 -40.96 0.65 4.65
N GLN A 15 -41.58 -0.41 5.19
CA GLN A 15 -40.94 -1.28 6.19
C GLN A 15 -39.73 -2.02 5.61
N VAL A 16 -39.85 -2.53 4.38
CA VAL A 16 -38.75 -3.18 3.67
C VAL A 16 -37.60 -2.20 3.44
N SER A 17 -37.89 -0.96 3.02
CA SER A 17 -36.88 0.07 2.82
C SER A 17 -36.11 0.42 4.10
N LEU A 18 -36.83 0.63 5.21
CA LEU A 18 -36.25 0.92 6.54
C LEU A 18 -35.32 -0.19 7.03
N PHE A 19 -35.74 -1.45 6.88
CA PHE A 19 -34.93 -2.60 7.25
C PHE A 19 -33.60 -2.63 6.48
N TRP A 20 -33.66 -2.52 5.14
CA TRP A 20 -32.46 -2.55 4.30
C TRP A 20 -31.55 -1.34 4.53
N GLY A 21 -32.12 -0.15 4.74
CA GLY A 21 -31.36 1.06 5.06
C GLY A 21 -30.62 0.97 6.40
N THR A 22 -31.29 0.46 7.43
CA THR A 22 -30.69 0.24 8.77
C THR A 22 -29.57 -0.80 8.69
N LEU A 23 -29.78 -1.88 7.94
CA LEU A 23 -28.78 -2.93 7.75
C LEU A 23 -27.53 -2.39 7.04
N ALA A 24 -27.70 -1.65 5.94
CA ALA A 24 -26.60 -1.04 5.20
C ALA A 24 -25.83 -0.02 6.07
N GLY A 25 -26.54 0.85 6.79
CA GLY A 25 -25.92 1.83 7.68
C GLY A 25 -25.13 1.18 8.81
N SER A 26 -25.66 0.11 9.40
CA SER A 26 -24.98 -0.67 10.44
C SER A 26 -23.67 -1.29 9.93
N PHE A 27 -23.64 -1.79 8.70
CA PHE A 27 -22.42 -2.31 8.08
C PHE A 27 -21.35 -1.24 7.85
N VAL A 28 -21.76 -0.04 7.41
CA VAL A 28 -20.83 1.09 7.23
C VAL A 28 -20.20 1.50 8.57
N ILE A 29 -21.01 1.65 9.62
CA ILE A 29 -20.54 2.00 10.97
C ILE A 29 -19.59 0.91 11.50
N LEU A 30 -19.96 -0.36 11.34
CA LEU A 30 -19.11 -1.48 11.74
C LEU A 30 -17.76 -1.46 11.01
N CYS A 31 -17.76 -1.19 9.70
CA CYS A 31 -16.53 -1.12 8.92
C CYS A 31 -15.58 0.00 9.38
N LEU A 32 -16.12 1.14 9.82
CA LEU A 32 -15.34 2.28 10.29
C LEU A 32 -14.85 2.12 11.74
N SER A 33 -15.60 1.40 12.57
CA SER A 33 -15.30 1.25 14.00
C SER A 33 -14.07 0.39 14.30
N TYR A 34 -13.59 -0.43 13.37
CA TYR A 34 -12.38 -1.24 13.60
C TYR A 34 -11.11 -0.42 13.82
N ALA A 35 -10.96 0.72 13.13
CA ALA A 35 -9.78 1.57 13.29
C ALA A 35 -9.61 2.10 14.73
N PRO A 36 -10.64 2.65 15.40
CA PRO A 36 -10.54 3.01 16.82
C PRO A 36 -10.56 1.79 17.75
N LEU A 37 -11.33 0.74 17.43
CA LEU A 37 -11.42 -0.45 18.29
C LEU A 37 -10.10 -1.23 18.41
N ARG A 38 -9.24 -1.20 17.38
CA ARG A 38 -7.93 -1.88 17.42
C ARG A 38 -6.94 -1.25 18.39
N GLU A 39 -7.13 0.03 18.74
CA GLU A 39 -6.30 0.74 19.72
C GLU A 39 -6.67 0.33 21.16
N LEU A 40 -7.77 -0.41 21.34
CA LEU A 40 -8.22 -0.91 22.63
C LEU A 40 -7.58 -2.28 22.93
N PRO A 41 -6.80 -2.41 24.02
CA PRO A 41 -6.05 -3.64 24.32
C PRO A 41 -6.92 -4.89 24.55
N LYS A 42 -8.23 -4.73 24.84
CA LYS A 42 -9.16 -5.84 25.07
C LYS A 42 -9.69 -6.49 23.77
N VAL A 43 -9.70 -5.76 22.66
CA VAL A 43 -10.29 -6.21 21.38
C VAL A 43 -9.27 -6.93 20.50
N THR A 44 -7.98 -6.68 20.72
CA THR A 44 -6.86 -7.22 19.92
C THR A 44 -6.75 -8.75 19.97
N GLY A 45 -7.30 -9.40 21.00
CA GLY A 45 -7.35 -10.87 21.11
C GLY A 45 -8.53 -11.54 20.40
N LEU A 46 -9.65 -10.83 20.20
CA LEU A 46 -10.90 -11.41 19.67
C LEU A 46 -10.95 -11.43 18.14
N LEU A 47 -10.35 -10.44 17.47
CA LEU A 47 -10.46 -10.28 16.01
C LEU A 47 -9.10 -10.34 15.31
N ARG A 48 -8.76 -11.54 14.82
CA ARG A 48 -7.55 -11.74 13.99
C ARG A 48 -7.65 -10.82 12.77
N ARG A 49 -6.57 -10.08 12.46
CA ARG A 49 -6.50 -9.14 11.33
C ARG A 49 -6.95 -9.76 9.99
N SER A 50 -6.61 -11.03 9.77
CA SER A 50 -6.98 -11.76 8.56
C SER A 50 -8.47 -12.09 8.47
N LEU A 51 -9.13 -12.29 9.61
CA LEU A 51 -10.58 -12.49 9.67
C LEU A 51 -11.31 -11.16 9.43
N TRP A 52 -10.85 -10.08 10.09
CA TRP A 52 -11.43 -8.75 9.89
C TRP A 52 -11.39 -8.32 8.42
N LEU A 53 -10.25 -8.49 7.74
CA LEU A 53 -10.12 -8.12 6.32
C LEU A 53 -11.15 -8.85 5.44
N LYS A 54 -11.44 -10.13 5.73
CA LYS A 54 -12.44 -10.91 5.00
C LYS A 54 -13.85 -10.39 5.26
N ILE A 55 -14.19 -10.14 6.53
CA ILE A 55 -15.50 -9.60 6.92
C ILE A 55 -15.71 -8.22 6.32
N HIS A 56 -14.74 -7.32 6.42
CA HIS A 56 -14.80 -5.97 5.88
C HIS A 56 -15.02 -5.96 4.36
N LEU A 57 -14.28 -6.80 3.62
CA LEU A 57 -14.46 -6.91 2.18
C LEU A 57 -15.84 -7.49 1.81
N ALA A 58 -16.31 -8.51 2.54
CA ALA A 58 -17.63 -9.09 2.33
C ALA A 58 -18.76 -8.10 2.61
N LEU A 59 -18.73 -7.43 3.77
CA LEU A 59 -19.74 -6.45 4.16
C LEU A 59 -19.72 -5.22 3.25
N GLY A 60 -18.54 -4.67 2.95
CA GLY A 60 -18.41 -3.53 2.03
C GLY A 60 -18.86 -3.85 0.60
N GLY A 61 -18.63 -5.08 0.14
CA GLY A 61 -19.16 -5.58 -1.13
C GLY A 61 -20.68 -5.75 -1.12
N LEU A 62 -21.26 -6.23 -0.02
CA LEU A 62 -22.71 -6.39 0.15
C LEU A 62 -23.46 -5.06 0.36
N CYS A 63 -22.81 -4.01 0.88
CA CYS A 63 -23.43 -2.71 1.08
C CYS A 63 -23.95 -2.10 -0.22
N LEU A 64 -23.21 -2.22 -1.33
CA LEU A 64 -23.60 -1.65 -2.62
C LEU A 64 -24.90 -2.26 -3.19
N PRO A 65 -25.06 -3.59 -3.34
CA PRO A 65 -26.32 -4.16 -3.80
C PRO A 65 -27.48 -3.90 -2.83
N ILE A 66 -27.24 -3.92 -1.51
CA ILE A 66 -28.28 -3.56 -0.53
C ILE A 66 -28.72 -2.11 -0.71
N ALA A 67 -27.78 -1.18 -0.90
CA ALA A 67 -28.08 0.24 -1.13
C ALA A 67 -28.86 0.46 -2.43
N LEU A 68 -28.54 -0.30 -3.50
CA LEU A 68 -29.31 -0.27 -4.74
C LEU A 68 -30.75 -0.73 -4.52
N VAL A 69 -30.97 -1.83 -3.80
CA VAL A 69 -32.31 -2.32 -3.44
C VAL A 69 -33.05 -1.30 -2.57
N HIS A 70 -32.40 -0.74 -1.55
CA HIS A 70 -32.94 0.29 -0.67
C HIS A 70 -33.37 1.54 -1.45
N SER A 71 -32.58 1.94 -2.46
CA SER A 71 -32.90 3.11 -3.28
C SER A 71 -34.17 2.94 -4.11
N GLN A 72 -34.63 1.70 -4.38
CA GLN A 72 -35.84 1.37 -5.16
C GLN A 72 -36.00 2.17 -6.47
N GLY A 73 -34.90 2.65 -7.08
CA GLY A 73 -34.91 3.51 -8.27
C GLY A 73 -35.26 4.99 -8.03
N ARG A 74 -35.39 5.42 -6.77
CA ARG A 74 -35.60 6.83 -6.35
C ARG A 74 -34.29 7.55 -6.00
N SER A 75 -33.14 6.93 -6.29
CA SER A 75 -31.82 7.55 -6.17
C SER A 75 -31.75 8.82 -7.03
N GLY A 76 -31.92 9.99 -6.41
CA GLY A 76 -31.99 11.26 -7.13
C GLY A 76 -33.05 12.24 -6.65
N ALA A 77 -33.87 11.87 -5.66
CA ALA A 77 -34.78 12.82 -5.02
C ALA A 77 -34.00 13.97 -4.35
N HIS A 78 -32.88 13.65 -3.68
CA HIS A 78 -31.97 14.65 -3.11
C HIS A 78 -30.53 14.49 -3.62
N PRO A 79 -29.77 15.59 -3.75
CA PRO A 79 -28.35 15.54 -4.15
C PRO A 79 -27.47 14.67 -3.22
N SER A 80 -27.83 14.58 -1.95
CA SER A 80 -27.18 13.74 -0.94
C SER A 80 -27.29 12.25 -1.26
N ASP A 81 -28.40 11.77 -1.82
CA ASP A 81 -28.60 10.36 -2.18
C ASP A 81 -27.66 9.96 -3.33
N VAL A 82 -27.54 10.84 -4.34
CA VAL A 82 -26.63 10.66 -5.46
C VAL A 82 -25.18 10.67 -4.98
N ALA A 83 -24.82 11.63 -4.12
CA ALA A 83 -23.50 11.72 -3.52
C ALA A 83 -23.16 10.48 -2.68
N LEU A 84 -24.11 9.99 -1.87
CA LEU A 84 -23.95 8.80 -1.04
C LEU A 84 -23.69 7.56 -1.91
N MET A 85 -24.49 7.34 -2.95
CA MET A 85 -24.30 6.23 -3.88
C MET A 85 -22.98 6.32 -4.64
N PHE A 86 -22.59 7.52 -5.06
CA PHE A 86 -21.31 7.75 -5.74
C PHE A 86 -20.13 7.43 -4.83
N VAL A 87 -20.10 7.99 -3.62
CA VAL A 87 -19.03 7.74 -2.65
C VAL A 87 -19.01 6.27 -2.21
N LEU A 88 -20.16 5.65 -1.97
CA LEU A 88 -20.26 4.22 -1.66
C LEU A 88 -19.63 3.38 -2.77
N THR A 89 -19.97 3.67 -4.03
CA THR A 89 -19.40 2.97 -5.19
C THR A 89 -17.89 3.14 -5.27
N LEU A 90 -17.40 4.38 -5.09
CA LEU A 90 -15.95 4.66 -5.08
C LEU A 90 -15.22 3.92 -3.96
N VAL A 91 -15.77 3.91 -2.74
CA VAL A 91 -15.22 3.18 -1.59
C VAL A 91 -15.18 1.68 -1.88
N THR A 92 -16.27 1.09 -2.38
CA THR A 92 -16.33 -0.35 -2.68
C THR A 92 -15.32 -0.74 -3.77
N LEU A 93 -15.24 0.02 -4.86
CA LEU A 93 -14.26 -0.23 -5.93
C LEU A 93 -12.81 -0.03 -5.43
N SER A 94 -12.56 0.99 -4.61
CA SER A 94 -11.27 1.22 -3.97
C SER A 94 -10.88 0.09 -3.01
N GLY A 95 -11.83 -0.47 -2.24
CA GLY A 95 -11.58 -1.62 -1.38
C GLY A 95 -11.14 -2.85 -2.17
N LEU A 96 -11.83 -3.14 -3.27
CA LEU A 96 -11.49 -4.25 -4.17
C LEU A 96 -10.12 -4.06 -4.85
N GLY A 97 -9.81 -2.83 -5.26
CA GLY A 97 -8.50 -2.47 -5.81
C GLY A 97 -7.37 -2.70 -4.80
N GLY A 98 -7.57 -2.27 -3.55
CA GLY A 98 -6.62 -2.49 -2.46
C GLY A 98 -6.39 -3.98 -2.16
N TRP A 99 -7.45 -4.79 -2.12
CA TRP A 99 -7.37 -6.24 -1.97
C TRP A 99 -6.57 -6.89 -3.10
N THR A 100 -6.84 -6.49 -4.35
CA THR A 100 -6.14 -7.02 -5.52
C THR A 100 -4.65 -6.68 -5.46
N ALA A 101 -4.30 -5.43 -5.13
CA ALA A 101 -2.92 -5.00 -4.98
C ALA A 101 -2.18 -5.79 -3.90
N GLN A 102 -2.80 -6.02 -2.74
CA GLN A 102 -2.21 -6.81 -1.65
C GLN A 102 -1.96 -8.28 -2.04
N ARG A 103 -2.72 -8.84 -2.99
CA ARG A 103 -2.53 -10.20 -3.48
C ARG A 103 -1.42 -10.30 -4.54
N LEU A 104 -1.21 -9.25 -5.32
CA LEU A 104 -0.21 -9.21 -6.38
C LEU A 104 1.20 -8.83 -5.86
N ILE A 105 1.28 -7.89 -4.91
CA ILE A 105 2.56 -7.38 -4.40
C ILE A 105 3.50 -8.46 -3.85
N PRO A 106 3.05 -9.41 -3.00
CA PRO A 106 3.93 -10.44 -2.44
C PRO A 106 4.54 -11.34 -3.52
N ARG A 107 3.82 -11.57 -4.62
CA ARG A 107 4.30 -12.40 -5.73
C ARG A 107 5.46 -11.75 -6.49
N TRP A 108 5.60 -10.43 -6.39
CA TRP A 108 6.66 -9.67 -7.04
C TRP A 108 7.82 -9.33 -6.11
N LEU A 109 7.74 -9.76 -4.85
CA LEU A 109 8.77 -9.58 -3.84
C LEU A 109 9.42 -10.93 -3.51
N PRO A 110 10.39 -11.39 -4.33
CA PRO A 110 11.11 -12.63 -4.02
C PRO A 110 11.75 -12.55 -2.63
N GLU A 111 11.67 -13.68 -1.91
CA GLU A 111 12.11 -14.04 -0.55
C GLU A 111 12.56 -12.93 0.40
N LEU A 112 11.71 -12.70 1.40
CA LEU A 112 12.11 -12.26 2.73
C LEU A 112 12.78 -13.44 3.42
N VAL A 113 14.00 -13.28 3.92
CA VAL A 113 14.62 -14.29 4.80
C VAL A 113 13.72 -14.43 6.04
N PRO A 114 13.13 -15.63 6.30
CA PRO A 114 12.27 -15.83 7.45
C PRO A 114 12.99 -15.43 8.75
N GLY A 115 12.33 -14.67 9.61
CA GLY A 115 12.85 -14.28 10.92
C GLY A 115 13.73 -13.03 10.96
N ARG A 116 14.06 -12.39 9.83
CA ARG A 116 14.69 -11.04 9.85
C ARG A 116 13.65 -9.96 9.56
N MET A 117 13.77 -8.84 10.26
CA MET A 117 13.02 -7.63 9.90
C MET A 117 13.37 -7.29 8.44
N PRO A 118 12.38 -6.96 7.60
CA PRO A 118 12.67 -6.60 6.22
C PRO A 118 13.61 -5.40 6.18
N LEU A 119 14.74 -5.52 5.46
CA LEU A 119 15.77 -4.48 5.38
C LEU A 119 15.20 -3.11 4.95
N TRP A 120 14.11 -3.07 4.19
CA TRP A 120 13.46 -1.83 3.78
C TRP A 120 12.76 -1.06 4.92
N SER A 121 12.46 -1.73 6.04
CA SER A 121 11.82 -1.15 7.22
C SER A 121 12.82 -0.55 8.20
N ASP A 122 14.11 -0.85 8.06
CA ASP A 122 15.16 -0.24 8.85
C ASP A 122 15.46 1.19 8.32
N PRO A 123 15.39 2.23 9.19
CA PRO A 123 15.79 3.58 8.82
C PRO A 123 17.22 3.66 8.28
N ASN A 124 18.14 2.86 8.85
CA ASN A 124 19.58 2.90 8.60
C ASN A 124 20.03 1.86 7.55
N ALA A 125 19.07 1.24 6.85
CA ALA A 125 19.35 0.18 5.88
C ALA A 125 20.34 0.58 4.77
N LEU A 126 20.30 1.84 4.34
CA LEU A 126 21.20 2.33 3.30
C LEU A 126 22.61 2.56 3.84
N ASP A 127 22.73 2.99 5.09
CA ASP A 127 24.01 3.20 5.76
C ASP A 127 24.70 1.84 5.98
N LEU A 128 23.94 0.81 6.37
CA LEU A 128 24.45 -0.56 6.51
C LEU A 128 24.99 -1.11 5.18
N LEU A 129 24.24 -0.95 4.08
CA LEU A 129 24.72 -1.37 2.75
C LEU A 129 25.94 -0.57 2.30
N CYS A 130 26.00 0.72 2.64
CA CYS A 130 27.15 1.56 2.33
C CYS A 130 28.38 1.14 3.14
N SER A 131 28.23 0.85 4.43
CA SER A 131 29.33 0.40 5.28
C SER A 131 29.86 -0.98 4.84
N GLU A 132 28.97 -1.91 4.47
CA GLU A 132 29.36 -3.22 3.97
C GLU A 132 30.16 -3.11 2.65
N ALA A 133 29.72 -2.21 1.76
CA ALA A 133 30.46 -1.93 0.52
C ALA A 133 31.79 -1.21 0.75
N ASP A 134 31.83 -0.25 1.68
CA ASP A 134 33.06 0.45 2.08
C ASP A 134 34.08 -0.56 2.64
N GLU A 135 33.65 -1.56 3.43
CA GLU A 135 34.51 -2.62 3.97
C GLU A 135 35.07 -3.56 2.89
N ILE A 136 34.25 -3.98 1.91
CA ILE A 136 34.71 -4.80 0.79
C ILE A 136 35.83 -4.11 0.03
N VAL A 137 35.66 -2.82 -0.27
CA VAL A 137 36.64 -2.05 -1.03
C VAL A 137 37.88 -1.77 -0.18
N ALA A 138 37.71 -1.45 1.10
CA ALA A 138 38.83 -1.17 2.01
C ALA A 138 39.73 -2.39 2.24
N ARG A 139 39.16 -3.60 2.33
CA ARG A 139 39.95 -4.85 2.44
C ARG A 139 40.88 -5.06 1.24
N ARG A 140 40.50 -4.57 0.06
CA ARG A 140 41.22 -4.81 -1.19
C ARG A 140 42.16 -3.67 -1.59
N CYS A 141 41.71 -2.43 -1.43
CA CYS A 141 42.45 -1.22 -1.82
C CYS A 141 43.25 -0.59 -0.67
N GLY A 142 43.18 -1.15 0.55
CA GLY A 142 43.68 -0.47 1.75
C GLY A 142 42.75 0.67 2.17
N SER A 143 43.27 1.66 2.90
CA SER A 143 42.42 2.80 3.27
C SER A 143 41.91 3.52 2.01
N LEU A 144 40.60 3.79 1.98
CA LEU A 144 39.96 4.57 0.90
C LEU A 144 40.63 5.94 0.71
N PHE A 145 41.36 6.42 1.72
CA PHE A 145 42.06 7.71 1.73
C PHE A 145 43.60 7.59 1.75
N ASP A 146 44.16 6.39 1.54
CA ASP A 146 45.61 6.19 1.47
C ASP A 146 46.18 6.72 0.15
N PRO A 147 47.20 7.62 0.17
CA PRO A 147 47.89 8.11 -1.03
C PRO A 147 48.97 7.15 -1.56
N SER A 148 49.28 6.07 -0.86
CA SER A 148 50.23 5.03 -1.30
C SER A 148 49.58 4.25 -2.46
N GLY A 149 49.81 4.73 -3.67
CA GLY A 149 49.04 4.40 -4.87
C GLY A 149 48.92 2.89 -5.12
N PRO A 150 47.70 2.36 -5.31
CA PRO A 150 47.50 0.95 -5.61
C PRO A 150 47.84 0.67 -7.09
N THR A 151 47.88 -0.62 -7.49
CA THR A 151 48.07 -0.99 -8.90
C THR A 151 47.01 -0.37 -9.81
N VAL A 152 47.26 -0.30 -11.13
CA VAL A 152 46.30 0.28 -12.09
C VAL A 152 44.91 -0.38 -12.00
N SER A 153 44.85 -1.70 -11.82
CA SER A 153 43.58 -2.46 -11.62
C SER A 153 42.79 -1.98 -10.41
N LEU A 154 43.47 -1.86 -9.25
CA LEU A 154 42.87 -1.39 -8.00
C LEU A 154 42.46 0.08 -8.09
N THR A 155 43.16 0.90 -8.87
CA THR A 155 42.78 2.29 -9.15
C THR A 155 41.46 2.35 -9.91
N ASN A 156 41.31 1.55 -10.98
CA ASN A 156 40.08 1.48 -11.76
C ASN A 156 38.90 0.98 -10.93
N PHE A 157 39.10 -0.08 -10.14
CA PHE A 157 38.08 -0.61 -9.22
C PHE A 157 37.65 0.42 -8.16
N LYS A 158 38.61 1.11 -7.54
CA LYS A 158 38.35 2.17 -6.55
C LYS A 158 37.58 3.34 -7.16
N MET A 159 37.96 3.78 -8.36
CA MET A 159 37.25 4.85 -9.08
C MET A 159 35.81 4.44 -9.42
N PHE A 160 35.62 3.24 -9.97
CA PHE A 160 34.29 2.67 -10.24
C PHE A 160 33.40 2.68 -8.98
N TYR A 161 33.97 2.27 -7.84
CA TYR A 161 33.26 2.31 -6.57
C TYR A 161 32.87 3.73 -6.14
N LEU A 162 33.84 4.65 -6.09
CA LEU A 162 33.66 6.00 -5.55
C LEU A 162 32.75 6.87 -6.43
N GLU A 163 32.80 6.71 -7.75
CA GLU A 163 32.03 7.53 -8.68
C GLU A 163 30.60 7.01 -8.91
N LEU A 164 30.41 5.69 -8.88
CA LEU A 164 29.16 5.09 -9.31
C LEU A 164 28.42 4.33 -8.21
N VAL A 165 29.11 3.39 -7.55
CA VAL A 165 28.49 2.47 -6.58
C VAL A 165 28.16 3.21 -5.28
N ARG A 166 29.14 3.89 -4.67
CA ARG A 166 28.96 4.59 -3.38
C ARG A 166 27.95 5.75 -3.46
N PRO A 167 27.93 6.60 -4.51
CA PRO A 167 26.91 7.64 -4.66
C PRO A 167 25.52 7.08 -4.94
N PHE A 168 25.44 5.91 -5.59
CA PHE A 168 24.22 5.13 -5.60
C PHE A 168 23.90 4.73 -4.15
N LEU A 169 24.67 3.86 -3.48
CA LEU A 169 24.37 3.31 -2.15
C LEU A 169 24.02 4.32 -1.05
N SER A 170 24.64 5.49 -1.06
CA SER A 170 24.38 6.59 -0.11
C SER A 170 23.07 7.36 -0.35
N GLY A 171 22.39 7.16 -1.49
CA GLY A 171 21.18 7.94 -1.80
C GLY A 171 21.44 9.29 -2.46
N ARG A 172 22.71 9.68 -2.65
CA ARG A 172 23.08 10.97 -3.25
C ARG A 172 22.62 11.10 -4.70
N LEU A 173 22.62 10.01 -5.47
CA LEU A 173 22.13 10.01 -6.84
C LEU A 173 20.63 9.67 -6.92
N ARG A 174 19.80 10.69 -7.19
CA ARG A 174 18.35 10.53 -7.42
C ARG A 174 18.03 9.71 -8.68
N LYS A 175 18.87 9.81 -9.70
CA LYS A 175 18.82 9.00 -10.93
C LYS A 175 20.21 8.42 -11.15
N SER A 176 20.35 7.11 -10.93
CA SER A 176 21.60 6.39 -11.18
C SER A 176 21.34 5.32 -12.25
N PRO A 177 22.28 5.07 -13.17
CA PRO A 177 22.16 3.96 -14.12
C PRO A 177 22.06 2.61 -13.40
N LEU A 178 22.63 2.49 -12.19
CA LEU A 178 22.51 1.31 -11.32
C LEU A 178 21.09 1.10 -10.75
N GLY A 179 20.18 2.07 -10.93
CA GLY A 179 18.77 1.92 -10.57
C GLY A 179 18.00 1.00 -11.51
N SER A 180 18.43 0.87 -12.77
CA SER A 180 17.81 -0.05 -13.74
C SER A 180 18.50 -1.43 -13.70
N PRO A 181 17.76 -2.55 -13.62
CA PRO A 181 18.35 -3.90 -13.65
C PRO A 181 19.20 -4.15 -14.90
N SER A 182 18.70 -3.77 -16.09
CA SER A 182 19.40 -4.01 -17.36
C SER A 182 20.69 -3.20 -17.47
N ARG A 183 20.64 -1.90 -17.15
CA ARG A 183 21.83 -1.04 -17.20
C ARG A 183 22.85 -1.42 -16.14
N SER A 184 22.39 -1.78 -14.94
CA SER A 184 23.26 -2.28 -13.88
C SER A 184 24.03 -3.51 -14.35
N ALA A 185 23.35 -4.50 -14.96
CA ALA A 185 24.00 -5.71 -15.44
C ALA A 185 25.08 -5.41 -16.48
N THR A 186 24.82 -4.53 -17.46
CA THR A 186 25.83 -4.13 -18.45
C THR A 186 27.03 -3.44 -17.81
N ILE A 187 26.80 -2.56 -16.82
CA ILE A 187 27.88 -1.84 -16.13
C ILE A 187 28.74 -2.78 -15.30
N PHE A 188 28.12 -3.69 -14.53
CA PHE A 188 28.86 -4.66 -13.73
C PHE A 188 29.57 -5.69 -14.61
N GLN A 189 28.99 -6.10 -15.74
CA GLN A 189 29.67 -6.96 -16.71
C GLN A 189 30.92 -6.29 -17.31
N ALA A 190 30.85 -4.99 -17.64
CA ALA A 190 32.02 -4.23 -18.08
C ALA A 190 33.08 -4.15 -16.98
N ALA A 191 32.65 -3.85 -15.74
CA ALA A 191 33.56 -3.80 -14.59
C ALA A 191 34.20 -5.17 -14.29
N GLU A 192 33.48 -6.29 -14.43
CA GLU A 192 34.04 -7.63 -14.28
C GLU A 192 35.11 -7.94 -15.34
N ASN A 193 34.91 -7.52 -16.59
CA ASN A 193 35.89 -7.70 -17.66
C ASN A 193 37.19 -6.94 -17.39
N ASP A 194 37.10 -5.78 -16.72
CA ASP A 194 38.25 -4.93 -16.40
C ASP A 194 38.89 -5.26 -15.04
N ALA A 195 38.21 -6.04 -14.18
CA ALA A 195 38.58 -6.21 -12.77
C ALA A 195 39.70 -7.23 -12.51
N GLY A 196 40.10 -8.07 -13.48
CA GLY A 196 41.16 -9.06 -13.28
C GLY A 196 40.99 -9.91 -12.00
N PRO A 197 41.82 -9.76 -10.95
CA PRO A 197 41.67 -10.51 -9.69
C PRO A 197 40.53 -10.02 -8.79
N GLU A 198 39.96 -8.84 -9.00
CA GLU A 198 38.89 -8.23 -8.17
C GLU A 198 37.46 -8.63 -8.59
N ILE A 199 37.29 -9.59 -9.50
CA ILE A 199 35.96 -10.01 -10.01
C ILE A 199 35.02 -10.43 -8.86
N SER A 200 35.54 -11.05 -7.80
CA SER A 200 34.73 -11.52 -6.68
C SER A 200 34.09 -10.36 -5.91
N GLU A 201 34.82 -9.26 -5.74
CA GLU A 201 34.42 -8.04 -5.06
C GLU A 201 33.44 -7.24 -5.92
N VAL A 202 33.66 -7.18 -7.24
CA VAL A 202 32.70 -6.60 -8.19
C VAL A 202 31.34 -7.31 -8.07
N ARG A 203 31.33 -8.64 -8.01
CA ARG A 203 30.09 -9.43 -7.79
C ARG A 203 29.44 -9.15 -6.45
N GLN A 204 30.22 -9.01 -5.38
CA GLN A 204 29.69 -8.63 -4.06
C GLN A 204 29.04 -7.24 -4.10
N LEU A 205 29.69 -6.26 -4.72
CA LEU A 205 29.11 -4.92 -4.92
C LEU A 205 27.84 -4.95 -5.77
N GLU A 206 27.77 -5.82 -6.78
CA GLU A 206 26.54 -6.02 -7.56
C GLU A 206 25.40 -6.55 -6.69
N MET A 207 25.67 -7.53 -5.83
CA MET A 207 24.69 -8.07 -4.88
C MET A 207 24.16 -6.99 -3.93
N ILE A 208 25.04 -6.15 -3.37
CA ILE A 208 24.65 -5.02 -2.51
C ILE A 208 23.80 -4.01 -3.28
N CYS A 209 24.18 -3.68 -4.53
CA CYS A 209 23.38 -2.79 -5.38
C CYS A 209 22.00 -3.38 -5.70
N HIS A 210 21.93 -4.70 -5.92
CA HIS A 210 20.68 -5.41 -6.10
C HIS A 210 19.78 -5.34 -4.85
N GLN A 211 20.35 -5.51 -3.66
CA GLN A 211 19.63 -5.34 -2.39
C GLN A 211 19.06 -3.93 -2.25
N ARG A 212 19.85 -2.90 -2.55
CA ARG A 212 19.35 -1.51 -2.57
C ARG A 212 18.18 -1.31 -3.53
N ARG A 213 18.25 -1.83 -4.77
CA ARG A 213 17.12 -1.76 -5.73
C ARG A 213 15.86 -2.42 -5.17
N ARG A 214 15.99 -3.53 -4.44
CA ARG A 214 14.86 -4.18 -3.77
C ARG A 214 14.28 -3.27 -2.68
N ILE A 215 15.12 -2.67 -1.83
CA ILE A 215 14.68 -1.72 -0.80
C ILE A 215 13.90 -0.56 -1.40
N LEU A 216 14.40 0.05 -2.48
CA LEU A 216 13.72 1.16 -3.15
C LEU A 216 12.33 0.75 -3.67
N ARG A 217 12.23 -0.43 -4.31
CA ARG A 217 10.94 -0.98 -4.77
C ARG A 217 9.98 -1.23 -3.61
N CYS A 218 10.44 -1.85 -2.52
CA CYS A 218 9.64 -2.06 -1.33
C CYS A 218 9.15 -0.75 -0.71
N ARG A 219 10.03 0.24 -0.57
CA ARG A 219 9.69 1.56 -0.02
C ARG A 219 8.65 2.27 -0.91
N GLN A 220 8.81 2.21 -2.23
CA GLN A 220 7.83 2.76 -3.16
C GLN A 220 6.47 2.08 -3.04
N LEU A 221 6.43 0.74 -3.03
CA LEU A 221 5.18 -0.01 -2.87
C LEU A 221 4.52 0.26 -1.52
N ASN A 222 5.30 0.28 -0.43
CA ASN A 222 4.80 0.60 0.90
C ASN A 222 4.26 2.04 0.97
N PHE A 223 4.96 3.00 0.35
CA PHE A 223 4.49 4.38 0.24
C PHE A 223 3.12 4.43 -0.46
N TRP A 224 3.00 3.84 -1.65
CA TRP A 224 1.74 3.80 -2.40
C TRP A 224 0.62 3.09 -1.63
N MET A 225 0.91 1.95 -1.00
CA MET A 225 -0.05 1.22 -0.18
C MET A 225 -0.53 2.05 1.01
N ASN A 226 0.37 2.78 1.67
CA ASN A 226 0.01 3.64 2.80
C ASN A 226 -0.81 4.85 2.36
N ARG A 227 -0.47 5.48 1.23
CA ARG A 227 -1.27 6.56 0.66
C ARG A 227 -2.67 6.07 0.24
N TRP A 228 -2.74 4.90 -0.40
CA TRP A 228 -4.02 4.26 -0.78
C TRP A 228 -4.92 4.02 0.42
N LYS A 229 -4.39 3.38 1.47
CA LYS A 229 -5.16 3.13 2.71
C LYS A 229 -5.67 4.43 3.33
N SER A 230 -4.85 5.48 3.33
CA SER A 230 -5.25 6.80 3.85
C SER A 230 -6.39 7.39 3.02
N LEU A 231 -6.27 7.40 1.69
CA LEU A 231 -7.30 7.91 0.79
C LEU A 231 -8.62 7.14 0.95
N HIS A 232 -8.54 5.81 0.98
CA HIS A 232 -9.69 4.94 1.19
C HIS A 232 -10.39 5.23 2.52
N ALA A 233 -9.62 5.44 3.61
CA ALA A 233 -10.18 5.80 4.91
C ALA A 233 -10.94 7.14 4.87
N TYR A 234 -10.40 8.17 4.20
CA TYR A 234 -11.08 9.46 4.05
C TYR A 234 -12.40 9.35 3.27
N MET A 235 -12.43 8.51 2.22
CA MET A 235 -13.67 8.22 1.50
C MET A 235 -14.69 7.52 2.42
N GLY A 236 -14.24 6.60 3.28
CA GLY A 236 -15.09 5.97 4.30
C GLY A 236 -15.67 6.96 5.32
N TYR A 237 -14.88 7.92 5.79
CA TYR A 237 -15.39 8.99 6.67
C TYR A 237 -16.40 9.89 5.96
N THR A 238 -16.14 10.22 4.69
CA THR A 238 -17.09 10.99 3.86
C THR A 238 -18.41 10.23 3.71
N LEU A 239 -18.35 8.91 3.47
CA LEU A 239 -19.52 8.05 3.40
C LEU A 239 -20.32 8.07 4.70
N ALA A 240 -19.67 8.00 5.87
CA ALA A 240 -20.38 8.10 7.16
C ALA A 240 -21.06 9.45 7.37
N ILE A 241 -20.41 10.55 7.02
CA ILE A 241 -21.01 11.89 7.14
C ILE A 241 -22.25 11.99 6.23
N LEU A 242 -22.13 11.55 4.97
CA LEU A 242 -23.25 11.55 4.03
C LEU A 242 -24.39 10.64 4.51
N LEU A 243 -24.07 9.51 5.14
CA LEU A 243 -25.08 8.60 5.71
C LEU A 243 -25.86 9.29 6.83
N VAL A 244 -25.19 10.01 7.72
CA VAL A 244 -25.84 10.79 8.79
C VAL A 244 -26.76 11.86 8.18
N VAL A 245 -26.27 12.62 7.20
CA VAL A 245 -27.07 13.63 6.49
C VAL A 245 -28.31 13.01 5.84
N HIS A 246 -28.15 11.87 5.16
CA HIS A 246 -29.26 11.14 4.54
C HIS A 246 -30.32 10.74 5.58
N VAL A 247 -29.91 10.18 6.72
CA VAL A 247 -30.84 9.82 7.80
C VAL A 247 -31.61 11.03 8.32
N PHE A 248 -30.93 12.15 8.60
CA PHE A 248 -31.59 13.37 9.07
C PHE A 248 -32.59 13.93 8.05
N GLN A 249 -32.24 13.91 6.76
CA GLN A 249 -33.14 14.36 5.70
C GLN A 249 -34.39 13.49 5.63
N GLN A 250 -34.24 12.16 5.69
CA GLN A 250 -35.39 11.27 5.70
C GLN A 250 -36.29 11.50 6.93
N ILE A 251 -35.72 11.73 8.12
CA ILE A 251 -36.50 12.08 9.32
C ILE A 251 -37.23 13.42 9.13
N SER A 252 -36.56 14.45 8.62
CA SER A 252 -37.18 15.78 8.42
C SER A 252 -38.32 15.79 7.39
N ILE A 253 -38.35 14.81 6.48
CA ILE A 253 -39.46 14.64 5.52
C ILE A 253 -40.65 13.96 6.20
N LEU A 254 -40.42 13.15 7.23
CA LEU A 254 -41.44 12.39 7.96
C LEU A 254 -42.09 13.21 9.09
N GLU A 255 -41.39 14.20 9.65
CA GLU A 255 -41.92 15.17 10.63
C GLU A 255 -42.12 16.55 9.96
N PRO A 256 -43.26 16.80 9.29
CA PRO A 256 -43.59 18.12 8.73
C PRO A 256 -43.89 19.17 9.80
#